data_AF-A0A1A2RIE7-F1
#
_entry.id   AF-A0A1A2RIE7-F1
#
_cell.length_a   1.000
_cell.length_b   1.000
_cell.length_c   1.000
_cell.angle_alpha   90.00
_cell.angle_beta   90.00
_cell.angle_gamma   90.00
#
_symmetry.space_group_name_H-M   'P 1'
#
loop_
_entity.id
_entity.type
_entity.pdbx_description
1 polymer ?
#
loop_
_entity_poly.entity_id
_entity_poly.type
_entity_poly.pdbx_seq_one_letter_code
_entity_poly.pdbx_strand_id
1 'polypeptide(L)'
;MDGQESIIVCIGKRSKKMFGYASFIEWHRTSFYIKSQYLPLQTMKVSIHGTDPRPQHLGKQHFRLDVERDHLVQAALDAGGGWGADPGQYLPLDFVGREIDEHTLHIVRFSADWTMFVKGVPSAPIPQLQPGVTLHAVGPAPPPGQVTHVDLYLSTGEPYWPDEQLARARNAGFGPIVNSAGMKLTAVVAKRSTQFEQDPLGDLVGDAPFEDCVRGIAAKVDDTGLLWMCEKMMPRTRLGSARPVRGRRDKSHQG
;
A
#
# COMPACT_ATOMS: atom_id res chain seq x y z
N MET A 1 17.85 8.13 -11.86
CA MET A 1 16.98 8.68 -10.81
C MET A 1 17.82 8.66 -9.55
N ASP A 2 17.93 9.78 -8.84
CA ASP A 2 18.79 9.88 -7.64
C ASP A 2 18.20 9.06 -6.49
N GLY A 3 19.06 8.61 -5.56
CA GLY A 3 18.63 7.89 -4.37
C GLY A 3 17.64 8.71 -3.53
N GLN A 4 16.60 8.07 -3.02
CA GLN A 4 15.57 8.67 -2.18
C GLN A 4 15.67 8.13 -0.76
N GLU A 5 15.49 8.98 0.25
CA GLU A 5 15.39 8.50 1.65
C GLU A 5 13.95 8.10 1.98
N SER A 6 12.98 8.80 1.38
CA SER A 6 11.57 8.46 1.52
C SER A 6 10.72 9.06 0.39
N ILE A 7 9.56 8.44 0.17
CA ILE A 7 8.62 8.79 -0.89
C ILE A 7 7.23 8.92 -0.27
N ILE A 8 6.53 10.01 -0.55
CA ILE A 8 5.08 10.10 -0.40
C ILE A 8 4.48 9.92 -1.79
N VAL A 9 3.55 8.98 -1.92
CA VAL A 9 2.81 8.76 -3.17
C VAL A 9 1.31 8.80 -2.91
N CYS A 10 0.57 9.47 -3.78
CA CYS A 10 -0.88 9.36 -3.82
C CYS A 10 -1.40 9.38 -5.26
N ILE A 11 -2.64 8.96 -5.46
CA ILE A 11 -3.34 9.08 -6.75
C ILE A 11 -4.34 10.24 -6.65
N GLY A 12 -4.45 11.11 -7.64
CA GLY A 12 -5.41 12.21 -7.57
C GLY A 12 -5.49 13.14 -8.77
N LYS A 13 -6.41 14.11 -8.69
CA LYS A 13 -6.57 15.25 -9.59
C LYS A 13 -6.28 16.54 -8.83
N ARG A 14 -5.04 17.03 -8.90
CA ARG A 14 -4.60 18.26 -8.21
C ARG A 14 -5.52 19.45 -8.50
N SER A 15 -5.90 19.65 -9.77
CA SER A 15 -6.77 20.76 -10.20
C SER A 15 -8.16 20.76 -9.56
N LYS A 16 -8.68 19.58 -9.17
CA LYS A 16 -9.99 19.42 -8.52
C LYS A 16 -9.89 19.18 -7.02
N LYS A 17 -8.68 19.21 -6.45
CA LYS A 17 -8.40 18.85 -5.04
C LYS A 17 -9.03 17.51 -4.64
N MET A 18 -9.01 16.54 -5.55
CA MET A 18 -9.52 15.19 -5.31
C MET A 18 -8.34 14.23 -5.22
N PHE A 19 -8.20 13.57 -4.09
CA PHE A 19 -7.08 12.69 -3.81
C PHE A 19 -7.57 11.34 -3.27
N GLY A 20 -6.77 10.31 -3.54
CA GLY A 20 -6.77 9.06 -2.80
C GLY A 20 -5.85 9.15 -1.59
N TYR A 21 -5.90 8.13 -0.74
CA TYR A 21 -5.03 8.08 0.42
C TYR A 21 -3.56 8.12 0.00
N ALA A 22 -2.80 9.01 0.66
CA ALA A 22 -1.37 9.10 0.46
C ALA A 22 -0.66 8.04 1.30
N SER A 23 0.26 7.33 0.67
CA SER A 23 1.16 6.38 1.32
C SER A 23 2.53 7.02 1.50
N PHE A 24 3.06 6.95 2.72
CA PHE A 24 4.43 7.29 3.07
C PHE A 24 5.27 6.02 3.10
N ILE A 25 6.33 6.02 2.31
CA ILE A 25 7.27 4.91 2.11
C ILE A 25 8.64 5.36 2.62
N GLU A 26 9.18 4.63 3.57
CA GLU A 26 10.46 4.94 4.21
C GLU A 26 11.27 3.66 4.41
N TRP A 27 12.54 3.83 4.74
CA TRP A 27 13.39 2.74 5.22
C TRP A 27 13.89 3.05 6.63
N HIS A 28 14.21 2.00 7.39
CA HIS A 28 14.97 2.13 8.61
C HIS A 28 15.81 0.87 8.80
N ARG A 29 17.14 1.07 8.87
CA ARG A 29 18.15 -0.01 8.89
C ARG A 29 17.97 -0.93 7.68
N THR A 30 17.60 -2.18 7.89
CA THR A 30 17.53 -3.24 6.86
C THR A 30 16.10 -3.47 6.37
N SER A 31 15.17 -2.57 6.69
CA SER A 31 13.73 -2.78 6.44
C SER A 31 13.08 -1.57 5.77
N PHE A 32 12.01 -1.83 5.02
CA PHE A 32 11.13 -0.78 4.49
C PHE A 32 9.79 -0.80 5.22
N TYR A 33 9.16 0.36 5.28
CA TYR A 33 7.85 0.53 5.88
C TYR A 33 6.97 1.37 4.96
N ILE A 34 5.70 0.97 4.85
CA ILE A 34 4.68 1.72 4.13
C ILE A 34 3.52 1.97 5.08
N LYS A 35 3.16 3.25 5.23
CA LYS A 35 2.13 3.72 6.15
C LYS A 35 1.24 4.71 5.42
N SER A 36 -0.04 4.82 5.80
CA SER A 36 -0.86 5.92 5.32
C SER A 36 -0.39 7.25 5.93
N GLN A 37 -0.52 8.37 5.24
CA GLN A 37 -0.41 9.69 5.87
C GLN A 37 -1.68 10.05 6.66
N TYR A 38 -2.80 9.40 6.36
CA TYR A 38 -4.06 9.65 7.05
C TYR A 38 -4.05 8.96 8.40
N LEU A 39 -4.06 9.75 9.49
CA LEU A 39 -3.90 9.28 10.87
C LEU A 39 -4.78 8.06 11.24
N PRO A 40 -6.08 8.04 10.91
CA PRO A 40 -6.94 6.85 11.02
C PRO A 40 -6.37 5.56 10.43
N LEU A 41 -5.66 5.65 9.30
CA LEU A 41 -5.08 4.50 8.61
C LEU A 41 -3.58 4.33 8.88
N GLN A 42 -2.96 5.18 9.71
CA GLN A 42 -1.53 5.07 10.03
C GLN A 42 -1.17 3.80 10.80
N THR A 43 -2.16 3.21 11.47
CA THR A 43 -2.01 1.96 12.21
C THR A 43 -1.86 0.76 11.30
N MET A 44 -2.42 0.84 10.09
CA MET A 44 -2.19 -0.11 9.02
C MET A 44 -0.79 0.13 8.45
N LYS A 45 0.05 -0.90 8.53
CA LYS A 45 1.45 -0.80 8.17
C LYS A 45 1.87 -2.02 7.38
N VAL A 46 2.52 -1.78 6.25
CA VAL A 46 3.29 -2.80 5.56
C VAL A 46 4.72 -2.74 6.05
N SER A 47 5.26 -3.87 6.47
CA SER A 47 6.66 -4.04 6.86
C SER A 47 7.35 -5.04 5.94
N ILE A 48 8.45 -4.61 5.34
CA ILE A 48 9.28 -5.41 4.44
C ILE A 48 10.63 -5.65 5.12
N HIS A 49 10.77 -6.82 5.72
CA HIS A 49 12.01 -7.28 6.33
C HIS A 49 12.67 -8.29 5.40
N GLY A 50 13.67 -7.87 4.66
CA GLY A 50 14.49 -8.79 3.86
C GLY A 50 15.56 -9.48 4.70
N THR A 51 16.44 -10.21 4.03
CA THR A 51 17.55 -10.92 4.68
C THR A 51 18.48 -9.93 5.38
N ASP A 52 18.75 -10.18 6.66
CA ASP A 52 19.63 -9.37 7.49
C ASP A 52 20.72 -10.27 8.09
N PRO A 53 22.01 -10.03 7.77
CA PRO A 53 23.10 -10.91 8.18
C PRO A 53 23.42 -10.82 9.68
N ARG A 54 22.83 -9.88 10.42
CA ARG A 54 23.10 -9.71 11.85
C ARG A 54 22.47 -10.86 12.64
N PRO A 55 23.19 -11.48 13.60
CA PRO A 55 22.74 -12.70 14.29
C PRO A 55 21.33 -12.64 14.87
N GLN A 56 20.93 -11.51 15.46
CA GLN A 56 19.61 -11.34 16.07
C GLN A 56 18.44 -11.23 15.07
N HIS A 57 18.74 -11.14 13.77
CA HIS A 57 17.78 -10.99 12.68
C HIS A 57 17.75 -12.18 11.70
N LEU A 58 18.61 -13.19 11.91
CA LEU A 58 18.59 -14.42 11.12
C LEU A 58 17.23 -15.12 11.23
N GLY A 59 16.65 -15.47 10.08
CA GLY A 59 15.35 -16.15 10.01
C GLY A 59 14.14 -15.26 10.29
N LYS A 60 14.32 -13.94 10.47
CA LYS A 60 13.24 -12.99 10.77
C LYS A 60 12.76 -12.22 9.54
N GLN A 61 13.19 -12.60 8.34
CA GLN A 61 12.69 -12.03 7.09
C GLN A 61 11.20 -12.34 6.93
N HIS A 62 10.41 -11.33 6.58
CA HIS A 62 8.98 -11.45 6.31
C HIS A 62 8.48 -10.19 5.61
N PHE A 63 7.48 -10.33 4.75
CA PHE A 63 6.65 -9.22 4.30
C PHE A 63 5.27 -9.37 4.91
N ARG A 64 4.77 -8.28 5.50
CA ARG A 64 3.55 -8.33 6.30
C ARG A 64 2.78 -7.03 6.21
N LEU A 65 1.47 -7.13 6.04
CA LEU A 65 0.51 -6.08 6.36
C LEU A 65 -0.09 -6.38 7.74
N ASP A 66 0.00 -5.44 8.66
CA ASP A 66 -0.55 -5.58 10.01
C ASP A 66 -1.22 -4.28 10.49
N VAL A 67 -1.98 -4.35 11.57
CA VAL A 67 -2.56 -3.20 12.26
C VAL A 67 -2.01 -3.12 13.67
N GLU A 68 -1.33 -2.03 13.99
CA GLU A 68 -0.51 -1.97 15.21
C GLU A 68 -1.33 -2.07 16.53
N ARG A 69 -2.64 -1.71 16.60
CA ARG A 69 -3.49 -1.79 17.85
C ARG A 69 -5.03 -1.79 17.63
N ASP A 70 -5.74 -2.66 18.35
CA ASP A 70 -7.23 -2.78 18.35
C ASP A 70 -8.00 -1.49 18.70
N HIS A 71 -7.55 -0.73 19.70
CA HIS A 71 -8.29 0.47 20.14
C HIS A 71 -8.20 1.63 19.15
N LEU A 72 -7.21 1.62 18.26
CA LEU A 72 -7.06 2.64 17.22
C LEU A 72 -7.95 2.33 16.00
N VAL A 73 -8.50 1.12 15.91
CA VAL A 73 -9.47 0.74 14.87
C VAL A 73 -10.73 1.55 14.98
N GLN A 74 -11.34 1.60 16.17
CA GLN A 74 -12.58 2.35 16.36
C GLN A 74 -12.41 3.84 16.05
N ALA A 75 -11.30 4.44 16.52
CA ALA A 75 -10.97 5.83 16.23
C ALA A 75 -10.82 6.10 14.72
N ALA A 76 -10.33 5.12 13.96
CA ALA A 76 -10.22 5.23 12.51
C ALA A 76 -11.58 5.28 11.83
N LEU A 77 -12.50 4.39 12.25
CA LEU A 77 -13.87 4.32 11.77
C LEU A 77 -14.63 5.62 12.04
N ASP A 78 -14.51 6.14 13.26
CA ASP A 78 -15.16 7.36 13.70
C ASP A 78 -14.65 8.58 12.90
N ALA A 79 -13.38 8.58 12.51
CA ALA A 79 -12.79 9.63 11.70
C ALA A 79 -13.16 9.55 10.20
N GLY A 80 -13.92 8.52 9.78
CA GLY A 80 -14.36 8.33 8.39
C GLY A 80 -13.36 7.60 7.51
N GLY A 81 -12.34 6.98 8.11
CA GLY A 81 -11.44 6.04 7.44
C GLY A 81 -11.80 4.60 7.76
N GLY A 82 -11.39 3.69 6.90
CA GLY A 82 -11.54 2.28 7.20
C GLY A 82 -10.56 1.41 6.45
N TRP A 83 -10.34 0.22 6.97
CA TRP A 83 -9.69 -0.84 6.23
C TRP A 83 -10.53 -2.12 6.29
N GLY A 84 -10.33 -2.95 5.28
CA GLY A 84 -10.88 -4.30 5.20
C GLY A 84 -9.82 -5.25 4.66
N ALA A 85 -9.97 -6.54 4.97
CA ALA A 85 -9.33 -7.60 4.23
C ALA A 85 -10.41 -8.38 3.48
N ASP A 86 -10.01 -9.17 2.49
CA ASP A 86 -10.91 -10.12 1.81
C ASP A 86 -11.66 -10.99 2.86
N PRO A 87 -12.96 -11.27 2.71
CA PRO A 87 -13.69 -12.11 3.67
C PRO A 87 -12.98 -13.45 3.90
N GLY A 88 -12.70 -13.77 5.17
CA GLY A 88 -11.97 -14.97 5.55
C GLY A 88 -10.45 -14.78 5.72
N GLN A 89 -9.91 -13.63 5.33
CA GLN A 89 -8.53 -13.25 5.68
C GLN A 89 -8.52 -12.45 7.00
N TYR A 90 -7.60 -12.81 7.88
CA TYR A 90 -7.37 -12.13 9.16
C TYR A 90 -6.00 -11.47 9.13
N LEU A 91 -5.88 -10.33 9.81
CA LEU A 91 -4.58 -9.70 10.00
C LEU A 91 -3.76 -10.44 11.09
N PRO A 92 -2.44 -10.53 10.94
CA PRO A 92 -1.63 -9.99 9.84
C PRO A 92 -1.78 -10.77 8.52
N LEU A 93 -1.62 -10.08 7.38
CA LEU A 93 -1.44 -10.72 6.07
C LEU A 93 0.04 -10.85 5.78
N ASP A 94 0.58 -12.06 5.85
CA ASP A 94 1.93 -12.36 5.36
C ASP A 94 1.88 -12.57 3.83
N PHE A 95 2.91 -12.09 3.13
CA PHE A 95 3.03 -12.21 1.68
C PHE A 95 4.50 -12.37 1.27
N VAL A 96 4.74 -12.79 0.03
CA VAL A 96 6.09 -13.12 -0.47
C VAL A 96 6.52 -12.26 -1.65
N GLY A 97 5.58 -11.55 -2.28
CA GLY A 97 5.80 -10.84 -3.53
C GLY A 97 5.74 -11.77 -4.74
N ARG A 98 5.37 -11.20 -5.89
CA ARG A 98 5.40 -11.88 -7.18
C ARG A 98 6.80 -11.79 -7.76
N GLU A 99 7.42 -12.92 -8.07
CA GLU A 99 8.72 -12.96 -8.72
C GLU A 99 8.67 -12.35 -10.12
N ILE A 100 9.63 -11.47 -10.41
CA ILE A 100 9.88 -10.91 -11.75
C ILE A 100 11.11 -11.56 -12.36
N ASP A 101 12.17 -11.68 -11.57
CA ASP A 101 13.42 -12.38 -11.85
C ASP A 101 14.10 -12.80 -10.53
N GLU A 102 15.28 -13.42 -10.62
CA GLU A 102 16.06 -13.94 -9.48
C GLU A 102 16.40 -12.88 -8.41
N HIS A 103 16.34 -11.59 -8.75
CA HIS A 103 16.73 -10.50 -7.87
C HIS A 103 15.60 -9.51 -7.59
N THR A 104 14.43 -9.68 -8.20
CA THR A 104 13.37 -8.68 -8.20
C THR A 104 12.00 -9.28 -7.88
N LEU A 105 11.34 -8.67 -6.89
CA LEU A 105 9.98 -9.00 -6.49
C LEU A 105 9.06 -7.80 -6.70
N HIS A 106 7.87 -8.03 -7.25
CA HIS A 106 6.75 -7.09 -7.19
C HIS A 106 5.97 -7.36 -5.90
N ILE A 107 6.11 -6.48 -4.91
CA ILE A 107 5.72 -6.79 -3.53
C ILE A 107 4.38 -6.19 -3.12
N VAL A 108 4.05 -4.98 -3.59
CA VAL A 108 2.83 -4.27 -3.21
C VAL A 108 2.28 -3.52 -4.41
N ARG A 109 0.97 -3.58 -4.61
CA ARG A 109 0.24 -2.77 -5.58
C ARG A 109 -0.82 -1.94 -4.85
N PHE A 110 -0.66 -0.62 -4.89
CA PHE A 110 -1.77 0.27 -4.60
C PHE A 110 -2.66 0.37 -5.83
N SER A 111 -3.97 0.27 -5.65
CA SER A 111 -4.93 0.38 -6.74
C SER A 111 -6.04 1.36 -6.41
N ALA A 112 -6.32 2.28 -7.33
CA ALA A 112 -7.47 3.16 -7.22
C ALA A 112 -8.21 3.23 -8.55
N ASP A 113 -9.47 2.79 -8.54
CA ASP A 113 -10.36 2.83 -9.71
C ASP A 113 -10.91 4.25 -9.95
N TRP A 114 -11.30 4.54 -11.18
CA TRP A 114 -11.85 5.84 -11.57
C TRP A 114 -13.11 6.24 -10.79
N THR A 115 -13.90 5.26 -10.34
CA THR A 115 -15.07 5.49 -9.49
C THR A 115 -14.68 6.17 -8.18
N MET A 116 -13.46 6.00 -7.67
CA MET A 116 -12.99 6.72 -6.49
C MET A 116 -12.79 8.22 -6.74
N PHE A 117 -12.92 8.71 -7.98
CA PHE A 117 -12.68 10.10 -8.36
C PHE A 117 -13.87 10.69 -9.15
N VAL A 118 -15.09 10.37 -8.72
CA VAL A 118 -16.34 10.93 -9.24
C VAL A 118 -17.05 11.81 -8.22
N LYS A 119 -18.04 12.57 -8.67
CA LYS A 119 -18.87 13.41 -7.79
C LYS A 119 -19.65 12.53 -6.80
N GLY A 120 -19.71 12.94 -5.54
CA GLY A 120 -20.43 12.22 -4.48
C GLY A 120 -19.54 11.31 -3.65
N VAL A 121 -18.43 10.82 -4.21
CA VAL A 121 -17.42 10.06 -3.46
C VAL A 121 -16.56 11.03 -2.64
N PRO A 122 -16.42 10.84 -1.31
CA PRO A 122 -15.54 11.67 -0.50
C PRO A 122 -14.09 11.59 -0.99
N SER A 123 -13.41 12.73 -1.09
CA SER A 123 -11.95 12.74 -1.32
C SER A 123 -11.24 12.26 -0.05
N ALA A 124 -10.12 11.56 -0.21
CA ALA A 124 -9.17 11.41 0.88
C ALA A 124 -8.58 12.79 1.25
N PRO A 125 -8.01 12.94 2.46
CA PRO A 125 -7.33 14.16 2.86
C PRO A 125 -6.22 14.56 1.90
N ILE A 126 -5.97 15.86 1.81
CA ILE A 126 -4.87 16.38 1.00
C ILE A 126 -3.55 15.84 1.57
N PRO A 127 -2.68 15.22 0.74
CA PRO A 127 -1.38 14.74 1.17
C PRO A 127 -0.58 15.88 1.81
N GLN A 128 -0.01 15.62 2.99
CA GLN A 128 0.79 16.61 3.70
C GLN A 128 2.23 16.55 3.22
N LEU A 129 2.80 17.73 2.95
CA LEU A 129 4.25 17.84 2.78
C LEU A 129 4.90 17.58 4.14
N GLN A 130 5.85 16.65 4.18
CA GLN A 130 6.58 16.29 5.39
C GLN A 130 8.05 16.73 5.22
N PRO A 131 8.62 17.44 6.20
CA PRO A 131 10.05 17.76 6.21
C PRO A 131 10.89 16.48 6.13
N GLY A 132 11.94 16.50 5.32
CA GLY A 132 12.83 15.33 5.15
C GLY A 132 12.33 14.27 4.16
N VAL A 133 11.12 14.41 3.62
CA VAL A 133 10.69 13.54 2.52
C VAL A 133 11.30 13.98 1.21
N THR A 134 11.97 13.05 0.54
CA THR A 134 12.76 13.32 -0.66
C THR A 134 11.88 13.51 -1.90
N LEU A 135 10.73 12.83 -1.97
CA LEU A 135 9.81 12.92 -3.11
C LEU A 135 8.34 12.92 -2.70
N HIS A 136 7.57 13.86 -3.28
CA HIS A 136 6.11 13.89 -3.21
C HIS A 136 5.49 13.64 -4.58
N ALA A 137 5.17 12.39 -4.86
CA ALA A 137 4.56 11.96 -6.09
C ALA A 137 3.03 12.00 -6.02
N VAL A 138 2.40 12.52 -7.08
CA VAL A 138 0.94 12.43 -7.27
C VAL A 138 0.69 11.82 -8.64
N GLY A 139 0.35 10.54 -8.64
CA GLY A 139 -0.13 9.85 -9.84
C GLY A 139 -1.47 10.42 -10.30
N PRO A 140 -1.75 10.47 -11.60
CA PRO A 140 -3.03 10.97 -12.08
C PRO A 140 -4.16 10.01 -11.70
N ALA A 141 -5.26 10.54 -11.22
CA ALA A 141 -6.50 9.76 -11.12
C ALA A 141 -6.89 9.21 -12.51
N PRO A 142 -7.35 7.96 -12.58
CA PRO A 142 -7.63 7.34 -13.85
C PRO A 142 -8.89 7.92 -14.53
N PRO A 143 -8.96 7.88 -15.87
CA PRO A 143 -10.19 8.15 -16.61
C PRO A 143 -11.22 7.00 -16.46
N PRO A 144 -12.49 7.20 -16.87
CA PRO A 144 -13.49 6.13 -16.83
C PRO A 144 -13.03 4.83 -17.49
N GLY A 145 -13.33 3.69 -16.85
CA GLY A 145 -12.94 2.35 -17.31
C GLY A 145 -11.45 2.02 -17.12
N GLN A 146 -10.71 2.86 -16.40
CA GLN A 146 -9.31 2.62 -16.06
C GLN A 146 -9.09 2.62 -14.54
N VAL A 147 -7.95 2.04 -14.18
CA VAL A 147 -7.40 2.01 -12.84
C VAL A 147 -6.00 2.62 -12.88
N THR A 148 -5.65 3.36 -11.84
CA THR A 148 -4.25 3.77 -11.63
C THR A 148 -3.65 2.86 -10.56
N HIS A 149 -2.55 2.21 -10.90
CA HIS A 149 -1.74 1.41 -9.99
C HIS A 149 -0.48 2.15 -9.59
N VAL A 150 -0.06 1.97 -8.34
CA VAL A 150 1.31 2.24 -7.88
C VAL A 150 1.92 0.92 -7.48
N ASP A 151 2.80 0.41 -8.32
CA ASP A 151 3.47 -0.89 -8.14
C ASP A 151 4.81 -0.67 -7.44
N LEU A 152 5.08 -1.42 -6.38
CA LEU A 152 6.33 -1.38 -5.64
C LEU A 152 7.18 -2.61 -5.92
N TYR A 153 8.42 -2.39 -6.32
CA TYR A 153 9.37 -3.45 -6.63
C TYR A 153 10.54 -3.42 -5.65
N LEU A 154 10.87 -4.58 -5.10
CA LEU A 154 12.01 -4.79 -4.23
C LEU A 154 13.09 -5.53 -5.02
N SER A 155 14.29 -4.97 -5.10
CA SER A 155 15.43 -5.59 -5.75
C SER A 155 16.62 -5.76 -4.80
N THR A 156 17.28 -6.91 -4.85
CA THR A 156 18.58 -7.17 -4.22
C THR A 156 19.76 -6.86 -5.15
N GLY A 157 19.50 -6.75 -6.45
CA GLY A 157 20.46 -6.37 -7.49
C GLY A 157 20.34 -4.90 -7.86
N GLU A 158 20.32 -4.59 -9.16
CA GLU A 158 20.06 -3.23 -9.65
C GLU A 158 18.61 -2.80 -9.41
N PRO A 159 18.33 -1.50 -9.16
CA PRO A 159 16.97 -1.05 -8.96
C PRO A 159 16.14 -1.26 -10.23
N TYR A 160 14.91 -1.75 -10.06
CA TYR A 160 14.08 -2.20 -11.16
C TYR A 160 12.90 -1.25 -11.40
N TRP A 161 12.68 -0.86 -12.66
CA TRP A 161 11.43 -0.25 -13.12
C TRP A 161 10.99 -1.00 -14.39
N PRO A 162 9.79 -1.59 -14.43
CA PRO A 162 9.27 -2.17 -15.67
C PRO A 162 9.27 -1.14 -16.79
N ASP A 163 9.89 -1.48 -17.93
CA ASP A 163 10.09 -0.58 -19.07
C ASP A 163 10.62 0.79 -18.61
N GLU A 164 11.85 0.80 -18.08
CA GLU A 164 12.46 1.98 -17.46
C GLU A 164 12.47 3.20 -18.38
N GLN A 165 12.69 3.01 -19.69
CA GLN A 165 12.67 4.08 -20.67
C GLN A 165 11.29 4.75 -20.70
N LEU A 166 10.22 3.96 -20.76
CA LEU A 166 8.85 4.47 -20.74
C LEU A 166 8.49 5.11 -19.39
N ALA A 167 8.91 4.50 -18.27
CA ALA A 167 8.69 5.03 -16.94
C ALA A 167 9.33 6.42 -16.77
N ARG A 168 10.54 6.61 -17.30
CA ARG A 168 11.25 7.90 -17.31
C ARG A 168 10.57 8.91 -18.23
N ALA A 169 10.24 8.52 -19.46
CA ALA A 169 9.54 9.40 -20.40
C ALA A 169 8.21 9.94 -19.86
N ARG A 170 7.56 9.18 -18.98
CA ARG A 170 6.28 9.53 -18.35
C ARG A 170 6.41 10.14 -16.95
N ASN A 171 7.63 10.31 -16.41
CA ASN A 171 7.87 10.67 -15.02
C ASN A 171 7.06 9.80 -14.03
N ALA A 172 6.99 8.50 -14.32
CA ALA A 172 6.17 7.53 -13.63
C ALA A 172 6.95 6.62 -12.67
N GLY A 173 8.27 6.54 -12.83
CA GLY A 173 9.18 5.80 -11.95
C GLY A 173 9.70 6.68 -10.81
N PHE A 174 9.73 6.13 -9.60
CA PHE A 174 10.24 6.78 -8.39
C PHE A 174 11.24 5.88 -7.66
N GLY A 175 12.07 6.50 -6.84
CA GLY A 175 13.14 5.83 -6.12
C GLY A 175 14.47 5.81 -6.89
N PRO A 176 15.41 4.93 -6.53
CA PRO A 176 15.24 3.89 -5.51
C PRO A 176 15.37 4.47 -4.10
N ILE A 177 14.63 3.90 -3.14
CA ILE A 177 15.00 3.97 -1.72
C ILE A 177 15.96 2.81 -1.46
N VAL A 178 17.15 3.10 -0.96
CA VAL A 178 18.17 2.08 -0.67
C VAL A 178 18.35 1.97 0.84
N ASN A 179 18.17 0.77 1.38
CA ASN A 179 18.34 0.56 2.81
C ASN A 179 19.76 0.11 3.18
N SER A 180 20.06 -0.06 4.47
CA SER A 180 21.41 -0.41 4.93
C SER A 180 21.86 -1.83 4.58
N ALA A 181 20.96 -2.67 4.04
CA ALA A 181 21.31 -3.99 3.51
C ALA A 181 21.57 -3.96 1.98
N GLY A 182 21.51 -2.78 1.35
CA GLY A 182 21.71 -2.63 -0.10
C GLY A 182 20.50 -3.03 -0.95
N MET A 183 19.38 -3.42 -0.32
CA MET A 183 18.12 -3.64 -1.01
C MET A 183 17.56 -2.32 -1.52
N LYS A 184 16.88 -2.37 -2.66
CA LYS A 184 16.42 -1.19 -3.40
C LYS A 184 14.92 -1.31 -3.62
N LEU A 185 14.18 -0.32 -3.16
CA LEU A 185 12.73 -0.22 -3.33
C LEU A 185 12.41 0.87 -4.34
N THR A 186 11.72 0.51 -5.42
CA THR A 186 11.25 1.44 -6.44
C THR A 186 9.73 1.45 -6.49
N ALA A 187 9.16 2.51 -7.06
CA ALA A 187 7.73 2.60 -7.32
C ALA A 187 7.46 3.00 -8.77
N VAL A 188 6.40 2.47 -9.38
CA VAL A 188 5.94 2.85 -10.72
C VAL A 188 4.46 3.13 -10.73
N VAL A 189 4.08 4.30 -11.27
CA VAL A 189 2.68 4.64 -11.52
C VAL A 189 2.29 4.18 -12.93
N ALA A 190 1.31 3.28 -13.02
CA ALA A 190 0.78 2.80 -14.29
C ALA A 190 -0.73 3.01 -14.35
N LYS A 191 -1.23 3.40 -15.53
CA LYS A 191 -2.68 3.35 -15.82
C LYS A 191 -2.97 2.08 -16.61
N ARG A 192 -3.98 1.34 -16.20
CA ARG A 192 -4.40 0.09 -16.85
C ARG A 192 -5.89 0.11 -17.11
N SER A 193 -6.33 -0.65 -18.11
CA SER A 193 -7.77 -0.92 -18.30
C SER A 193 -8.25 -1.86 -17.21
N THR A 194 -9.44 -1.61 -16.65
CA THR A 194 -10.07 -2.53 -15.69
C THR A 194 -10.43 -3.88 -16.29
N GLN A 195 -10.45 -4.00 -17.63
CA GLN A 195 -10.70 -5.26 -18.33
C GLN A 195 -9.50 -6.22 -18.29
N PHE A 196 -8.28 -5.69 -18.23
CA PHE A 196 -7.05 -6.50 -18.31
C PHE A 196 -6.45 -6.78 -16.94
N GLU A 197 -6.57 -5.82 -16.02
CA GLU A 197 -6.05 -5.98 -14.66
C GLU A 197 -7.19 -5.72 -13.69
N GLN A 198 -7.94 -6.78 -13.40
CA GLN A 198 -9.09 -6.72 -12.52
C GLN A 198 -8.64 -6.58 -11.07
N ASP A 199 -9.36 -5.75 -10.35
CA ASP A 199 -9.22 -5.64 -8.91
C ASP A 199 -9.69 -6.95 -8.24
N PRO A 200 -8.82 -7.65 -7.49
CA PRO A 200 -9.14 -8.96 -6.94
C PRO A 200 -10.15 -8.91 -5.78
N LEU A 201 -10.53 -7.71 -5.32
CA LEU A 201 -11.55 -7.48 -4.30
C LEU A 201 -12.91 -7.09 -4.89
N GLY A 202 -12.96 -6.78 -6.20
CA GLY A 202 -14.22 -6.45 -6.89
C GLY A 202 -14.94 -5.23 -6.32
N ASP A 203 -16.28 -5.26 -6.36
CA ASP A 203 -17.12 -4.26 -5.70
C ASP A 203 -17.40 -4.67 -4.25
N LEU A 204 -17.04 -3.80 -3.31
CA LEU A 204 -17.25 -4.02 -1.88
C LEU A 204 -18.49 -3.31 -1.34
N VAL A 205 -19.10 -2.40 -2.11
CA VAL A 205 -20.34 -1.71 -1.75
C VAL A 205 -21.49 -2.72 -1.73
N GLY A 206 -21.63 -3.51 -2.80
CA GLY A 206 -22.76 -4.42 -2.96
C GLY A 206 -24.09 -3.68 -2.92
N ASP A 207 -25.04 -4.17 -2.13
CA ASP A 207 -26.37 -3.57 -2.02
C ASP A 207 -26.49 -2.47 -0.94
N ALA A 208 -25.39 -2.11 -0.27
CA ALA A 208 -25.43 -1.11 0.79
C ALA A 208 -25.73 0.29 0.23
N PRO A 209 -26.56 1.10 0.92
CA PRO A 209 -26.72 2.51 0.58
C PRO A 209 -25.36 3.23 0.55
N PHE A 210 -25.17 4.10 -0.44
CA PHE A 210 -23.87 4.75 -0.65
C PHE A 210 -23.50 5.69 0.51
N GLU A 211 -24.48 6.30 1.16
CA GLU A 211 -24.36 7.13 2.35
C GLU A 211 -23.85 6.35 3.59
N ASP A 212 -24.08 5.05 3.63
CA ASP A 212 -23.60 4.14 4.68
C ASP A 212 -22.20 3.59 4.35
N CYS A 213 -21.64 3.98 3.21
CA CYS A 213 -20.30 3.61 2.79
C CYS A 213 -19.28 4.69 3.14
N VAL A 214 -18.04 4.27 3.37
CA VAL A 214 -16.89 5.15 3.50
C VAL A 214 -15.80 4.76 2.53
N ARG A 215 -14.93 5.71 2.23
CA ARG A 215 -13.66 5.43 1.57
C ARG A 215 -12.76 4.67 2.55
N GLY A 216 -12.05 3.66 2.06
CA GLY A 216 -11.07 2.91 2.84
C GLY A 216 -10.08 2.15 1.96
N ILE A 217 -9.20 1.39 2.60
CA ILE A 217 -8.26 0.49 1.92
C ILE A 217 -8.68 -0.96 2.19
N ALA A 218 -8.95 -1.70 1.14
CA ALA A 218 -9.16 -3.14 1.19
C ALA A 218 -7.89 -3.86 0.72
N ALA A 219 -7.48 -4.90 1.43
CA ALA A 219 -6.24 -5.61 1.13
C ALA A 219 -6.46 -7.11 0.88
N LYS A 220 -5.64 -7.67 -0.02
CA LYS A 220 -5.62 -9.09 -0.36
C LYS A 220 -4.25 -9.50 -0.86
N VAL A 221 -3.80 -10.69 -0.48
CA VAL A 221 -2.65 -11.33 -1.13
C VAL A 221 -3.21 -12.22 -2.25
N ASP A 222 -2.73 -12.02 -3.48
CA ASP A 222 -3.13 -12.86 -4.62
C ASP A 222 -2.38 -14.19 -4.65
N ASP A 223 -2.73 -15.04 -5.62
CA ASP A 223 -2.12 -16.35 -5.84
C ASP A 223 -0.64 -16.30 -6.20
N THR A 224 -0.16 -15.16 -6.71
CA THR A 224 1.25 -14.91 -6.99
C THR A 224 2.05 -14.40 -5.79
N GLY A 225 1.38 -14.15 -4.65
CA GLY A 225 2.01 -13.61 -3.45
C GLY A 225 2.13 -12.09 -3.42
N LEU A 226 1.55 -11.36 -4.39
CA LEU A 226 1.52 -9.91 -4.42
C LEU A 226 0.48 -9.38 -3.42
N LEU A 227 0.86 -8.40 -2.60
CA LEU A 227 -0.09 -7.67 -1.77
C LEU A 227 -0.81 -6.59 -2.59
N TRP A 228 -2.11 -6.75 -2.76
CA TRP A 228 -3.00 -5.71 -3.28
C TRP A 228 -3.52 -4.84 -2.14
N MET A 229 -3.46 -3.54 -2.33
CA MET A 229 -4.05 -2.52 -1.46
C MET A 229 -4.95 -1.61 -2.30
N CYS A 230 -6.24 -1.96 -2.34
CA CYS A 230 -7.22 -1.32 -3.19
C CYS A 230 -7.99 -0.25 -2.42
N GLU A 231 -8.00 0.97 -2.93
CA GLU A 231 -8.85 2.03 -2.42
C GLU A 231 -10.29 1.85 -2.90
N LYS A 232 -11.23 1.79 -1.95
CA LYS A 232 -12.61 1.39 -2.18
C LYS A 232 -13.60 2.22 -1.39
N MET A 233 -14.82 2.31 -1.92
CA MET A 233 -15.98 2.55 -1.08
C MET A 233 -16.41 1.23 -0.45
N MET A 234 -16.66 1.24 0.86
CA MET A 234 -17.02 0.05 1.63
C MET A 234 -18.11 0.39 2.64
N PRO A 235 -19.12 -0.48 2.85
CA PRO A 235 -20.09 -0.31 3.91
C PRO A 235 -19.40 -0.23 5.26
N ARG A 236 -19.81 0.69 6.14
CA ARG A 236 -19.22 0.83 7.49
C ARG A 236 -19.23 -0.47 8.27
N THR A 237 -20.24 -1.31 8.05
CA THR A 237 -20.40 -2.63 8.68
C THR A 237 -19.33 -3.65 8.27
N ARG A 238 -18.64 -3.44 7.15
CA ARG A 238 -17.53 -4.32 6.70
C ARG A 238 -16.17 -3.89 7.25
N LEU A 239 -16.06 -2.70 7.83
CA LEU A 239 -14.79 -2.19 8.33
C LEU A 239 -14.42 -2.87 9.66
N GLY A 240 -13.14 -3.11 9.88
CA GLY A 240 -12.67 -3.79 11.10
C GLY A 240 -13.11 -5.25 11.23
N SER A 241 -13.71 -5.82 10.18
CA SER A 241 -14.08 -7.24 10.10
C SER A 241 -12.85 -8.15 10.06
N ALA A 242 -11.72 -7.64 9.59
CA ALA A 242 -10.40 -8.22 9.80
C ALA A 242 -10.03 -8.10 11.29
N ARG A 243 -10.57 -8.99 12.12
CA ARG A 243 -10.17 -9.09 13.52
C ARG A 243 -8.71 -9.55 13.54
N PRO A 244 -7.81 -8.85 14.25
CA PRO A 244 -6.48 -9.38 14.47
C PRO A 244 -6.63 -10.74 15.15
N VAL A 245 -5.96 -11.76 14.60
CA VAL A 245 -5.87 -13.03 15.31
C VAL A 245 -5.15 -12.74 16.61
N ARG A 246 -5.79 -12.98 17.76
CA ARG A 246 -5.11 -12.95 19.06
C ARG A 246 -4.12 -14.12 19.12
N GLY A 247 -3.00 -13.99 18.43
CA GLY A 247 -1.85 -14.88 18.55
C GLY A 247 -1.20 -14.65 19.90
N ARG A 248 -1.05 -15.74 20.68
CA ARG A 248 -0.29 -15.77 21.94
C ARG A 248 1.01 -14.98 21.76
N ARG A 249 1.26 -14.02 22.65
CA ARG A 249 2.65 -13.67 22.97
C ARG A 249 3.27 -14.94 23.55
N ASP A 250 3.99 -15.69 22.73
CA ASP A 250 4.88 -16.72 23.24
C ASP A 250 5.89 -16.01 24.14
N LYS A 251 5.68 -16.15 25.45
CA LYS A 251 6.62 -15.75 26.50
C LYS A 251 7.78 -16.75 26.57
N SER A 252 8.34 -17.17 25.44
CA SER A 252 9.54 -17.98 25.42
C SER A 252 10.70 -17.08 24.99
N HIS A 253 11.19 -16.27 25.92
CA HIS A 253 12.59 -15.84 26.06
C HIS A 253 12.69 -14.94 27.31
N GLN A 254 12.57 -15.58 28.47
CA GLN A 254 13.35 -15.22 29.65
C GLN A 254 13.99 -16.52 30.14
N GLY A 255 15.31 -16.56 30.05
CA GLY A 255 16.19 -17.68 30.33
C GLY A 255 17.56 -17.31 29.80
#